data_AF-A0AA95H026-F1
#
_entry.id   AF-A0AA95H026-F1
#
_cell.length_a   1.000
_cell.length_b   1.000
_cell.length_c   1.000
_cell.angle_alpha   90.00
_cell.angle_beta   90.00
_cell.angle_gamma   90.00
#
_symmetry.space_group_name_H-M   'P 1'
#
loop_
_entity.id
_entity.type
_entity.pdbx_description
1 polymer ?
#
loop_
_entity_poly.entity_id
_entity_poly.type
_entity_poly.pdbx_seq_one_letter_code
_entity_poly.pdbx_strand_id
1 'polypeptide(L)'
;MKYFKATIITTVDHEKGKTTNFIYLASETKIAAKKLASQHIFETDGANCCFYKSPRLEEISVEEYLANTEKQTDITEEQEIDQFCALLTIFGIQEEYDEGEIRDADELLANPAEEPELFEQYTHLRELLSVKIQEADKIISLNEVKEIAINLDG
;
A
#
# COMPACT_ATOMS: atom_id res chain seq x y z
N MET A 1 -18.19 17.03 -1.34
CA MET A 1 -17.44 15.90 -0.77
C MET A 1 -17.74 15.67 0.69
N LYS A 2 -18.06 14.43 1.08
CA LYS A 2 -18.20 13.96 2.47
C LYS A 2 -17.32 12.72 2.66
N TYR A 3 -16.95 12.44 3.91
CA TYR A 3 -16.10 11.32 4.27
C TYR A 3 -16.86 10.34 5.15
N PHE A 4 -16.66 9.05 4.92
CA PHE A 4 -17.39 8.01 5.60
C PHE A 4 -16.45 6.90 6.09
N LYS A 5 -16.66 6.46 7.31
CA LYS A 5 -16.17 5.17 7.80
C LYS A 5 -17.24 4.11 7.52
N ALA A 6 -16.91 3.12 6.71
CA ALA A 6 -17.76 1.97 6.46
C ALA A 6 -17.32 0.80 7.33
N THR A 7 -18.21 0.32 8.19
CA THR A 7 -18.02 -0.90 8.97
C THR A 7 -18.57 -2.09 8.18
N ILE A 8 -17.69 -3.04 7.85
CA ILE A 8 -17.98 -4.25 7.10
C ILE A 8 -17.96 -5.42 8.09
N ILE A 9 -19.04 -6.18 8.16
CA ILE A 9 -19.22 -7.27 9.13
C ILE A 9 -19.68 -8.52 8.40
N THR A 10 -18.97 -9.63 8.59
CA THR A 10 -19.42 -10.95 8.12
C THR A 10 -20.36 -11.61 9.13
N THR A 11 -21.17 -12.57 8.68
CA THR A 11 -21.93 -13.48 9.54
C THR A 11 -21.03 -14.57 10.12
N VAL A 12 -21.55 -15.32 11.09
CA VAL A 12 -20.81 -16.44 11.71
C VAL A 12 -20.56 -17.59 10.73
N ASP A 13 -21.37 -17.67 9.66
CA ASP A 13 -21.31 -18.72 8.64
C ASP A 13 -20.29 -18.45 7.53
N HIS A 14 -19.63 -17.29 7.55
CA HIS A 14 -18.51 -16.99 6.67
C HIS A 14 -17.36 -17.97 6.94
N GLU A 15 -16.60 -18.37 5.92
CA GLU A 15 -15.53 -19.38 6.05
C GLU A 15 -14.47 -19.00 7.11
N LYS A 16 -14.14 -17.71 7.17
CA LYS A 16 -13.25 -17.09 8.17
C LYS A 16 -13.92 -16.72 9.50
N GLY A 17 -15.18 -17.11 9.69
CA GLY A 17 -16.03 -16.71 10.83
C GLY A 17 -16.44 -15.24 10.80
N LYS A 18 -17.02 -14.78 11.91
CA LYS A 18 -17.48 -13.40 12.09
C LYS A 18 -16.30 -12.45 12.28
N THR A 19 -16.09 -11.56 11.32
CA THR A 19 -15.07 -10.51 11.33
C THR A 19 -15.72 -9.14 11.28
N THR A 20 -14.95 -8.12 11.63
CA THR A 20 -15.38 -6.71 11.55
C THR A 20 -14.21 -5.89 11.05
N ASN A 21 -14.35 -5.33 9.86
CA ASN A 21 -13.34 -4.53 9.18
C ASN A 21 -13.87 -3.12 8.95
N PHE A 22 -12.95 -2.18 8.75
CA PHE A 22 -13.27 -0.79 8.47
C PHE A 22 -12.61 -0.38 7.16
N ILE A 23 -13.36 0.36 6.35
CA ILE A 23 -12.83 1.04 5.18
C ILE A 23 -13.25 2.52 5.24
N TYR A 24 -12.46 3.37 4.62
CA TYR A 24 -12.65 4.81 4.64
C TYR A 24 -12.94 5.28 3.22
N LEU A 25 -14.04 6.00 3.02
CA LEU A 25 -14.58 6.34 1.70
C LEU A 25 -14.88 7.83 1.59
N ALA A 26 -14.43 8.46 0.50
CA ALA A 26 -14.85 9.79 0.09
C ALA A 26 -15.98 9.69 -0.93
N SER A 27 -17.07 10.44 -0.73
CA SER A 27 -18.22 10.42 -1.64
C SER A 27 -19.11 11.65 -1.45
N GLU A 28 -19.79 12.08 -2.50
CA GLU A 28 -20.74 13.20 -2.44
C GLU A 28 -22.00 12.86 -1.63
N THR A 29 -22.42 11.59 -1.59
CA THR A 29 -23.62 11.17 -0.87
C THR A 29 -23.41 9.86 -0.12
N LYS A 30 -24.24 9.65 0.93
CA LYS A 30 -24.27 8.40 1.70
C LYS A 30 -24.67 7.19 0.83
N ILE A 31 -25.54 7.40 -0.18
CA ILE A 31 -25.96 6.34 -1.10
C ILE A 31 -24.79 5.91 -1.98
N ALA A 32 -24.04 6.86 -2.54
CA ALA A 32 -22.86 6.56 -3.34
C ALA A 32 -21.76 5.89 -2.50
N ALA A 33 -21.54 6.34 -1.26
CA ALA A 33 -20.61 5.69 -0.34
C ALA A 33 -21.01 4.23 -0.04
N LYS A 34 -22.32 3.96 0.06
CA LYS A 34 -22.83 2.60 0.31
C LYS A 34 -22.60 1.68 -0.89
N LYS A 35 -22.75 2.23 -2.10
CA LYS A 35 -22.44 1.52 -3.34
C LYS A 35 -20.95 1.18 -3.41
N LEU A 36 -20.08 2.14 -3.12
CA LEU A 36 -18.63 1.93 -3.07
C LEU A 36 -18.24 0.87 -2.04
N ALA A 37 -18.79 0.93 -0.82
CA ALA A 37 -18.53 -0.09 0.20
C ALA A 37 -18.97 -1.50 -0.22
N SER A 38 -20.07 -1.61 -0.95
CA SER A 38 -20.56 -2.91 -1.45
C SER A 38 -19.71 -3.42 -2.61
N GLN A 39 -19.25 -2.51 -3.47
CA GLN A 39 -18.33 -2.83 -4.56
C GLN A 39 -16.98 -3.32 -4.04
N HIS A 40 -16.44 -2.68 -2.99
CA HIS A 40 -15.22 -3.14 -2.33
C HIS A 40 -15.35 -4.58 -1.80
N ILE A 41 -16.48 -4.94 -1.19
CA ILE A 41 -16.74 -6.33 -0.75
C ILE A 41 -16.74 -7.28 -1.96
N PHE A 42 -17.38 -6.89 -3.05
CA PHE A 42 -17.45 -7.72 -4.25
C PHE A 42 -16.08 -7.94 -4.90
N GLU A 43 -15.24 -6.90 -4.95
CA GLU A 43 -13.89 -6.97 -5.51
C GLU A 43 -12.94 -7.77 -4.62
N THR A 44 -13.06 -7.65 -3.30
CA THR A 44 -12.15 -8.31 -2.34
C THR A 44 -12.55 -9.74 -1.99
N ASP A 45 -13.86 -10.01 -1.89
CA ASP A 45 -14.40 -11.30 -1.45
C ASP A 45 -15.78 -11.60 -2.06
N GLY A 46 -15.88 -11.41 -3.39
CA GLY A 46 -17.14 -11.56 -4.13
C GLY A 46 -17.75 -12.96 -4.02
N ALA A 47 -16.93 -14.01 -3.88
CA ALA A 47 -17.39 -15.39 -3.71
C ALA A 47 -18.20 -15.58 -2.41
N ASN A 48 -17.91 -14.81 -1.37
CA ASN A 48 -18.53 -14.89 -0.05
C ASN A 48 -19.47 -13.71 0.26
N CYS A 49 -19.80 -12.87 -0.73
CA CYS A 49 -20.58 -11.65 -0.52
C CYS A 49 -21.92 -11.85 0.21
N CYS A 50 -22.54 -13.03 0.08
CA CYS A 50 -23.81 -13.38 0.74
C CYS A 50 -23.71 -13.48 2.26
N PHE A 51 -22.50 -13.66 2.80
CA PHE A 51 -22.22 -13.71 4.23
C PHE A 51 -21.93 -12.32 4.82
N TYR A 52 -21.94 -11.26 4.02
CA TYR A 52 -21.73 -9.91 4.51
C TYR A 52 -23.04 -9.24 4.90
N LYS A 53 -23.04 -8.58 6.06
CA LYS A 53 -24.12 -7.66 6.42
C LYS A 53 -24.01 -6.38 5.59
N SER A 54 -25.13 -5.71 5.37
CA SER A 54 -25.14 -4.38 4.75
C SER A 54 -24.12 -3.46 5.45
N PRO A 55 -23.18 -2.84 4.71
CA PRO A 55 -22.21 -1.91 5.28
C PRO A 55 -22.91 -0.80 6.07
N ARG A 56 -22.38 -0.50 7.26
CA ARG A 56 -22.82 0.61 8.09
C ARG A 56 -21.92 1.80 7.86
N LEU A 57 -22.52 2.95 7.55
CA LEU A 57 -21.78 4.17 7.23
C LEU A 57 -21.99 5.23 8.30
N GLU A 58 -20.88 5.73 8.80
CA GLU A 58 -20.76 6.86 9.72
C GLU A 58 -20.02 7.98 9.00
N GLU A 59 -20.58 9.19 9.02
CA GLU A 59 -19.93 10.37 8.45
C GLU A 59 -18.83 10.80 9.43
N ILE A 60 -17.61 10.97 8.93
CA ILE A 60 -16.42 11.32 9.70
C ILE A 60 -15.85 12.65 9.22
N SER A 61 -14.96 13.25 10.00
CA SER A 61 -14.26 14.46 9.57
C SER A 61 -13.21 14.14 8.49
N VAL A 62 -12.76 15.18 7.79
CA VAL A 62 -11.70 15.05 6.78
C VAL A 62 -10.38 14.63 7.42
N GLU A 63 -10.10 15.12 8.64
CA GLU A 63 -8.88 14.78 9.37
C GLU A 63 -8.86 13.30 9.77
N GLU A 64 -10.00 12.75 10.23
CA GLU A 64 -10.10 11.33 10.55
C GLU A 64 -9.99 10.47 9.28
N TYR A 65 -10.54 10.91 8.16
CA TYR A 65 -10.38 10.22 6.89
C TYR A 65 -8.91 10.15 6.48
N LEU A 66 -8.22 11.31 6.41
CA LEU A 66 -6.82 11.40 6.01
C LEU A 66 -5.91 10.57 6.94
N ALA A 67 -6.06 10.69 8.26
CA ALA A 67 -5.23 9.95 9.21
C ALA A 67 -5.37 8.42 9.13
N ASN A 68 -6.45 7.90 8.54
CA ASN A 68 -6.66 6.46 8.36
C ASN A 68 -6.44 5.99 6.92
N THR A 69 -6.47 6.89 5.93
CA THR A 69 -6.12 6.57 4.53
C THR A 69 -4.63 6.75 4.25
N GLU A 70 -3.97 7.76 4.85
CA GLU A 70 -2.51 7.97 4.76
C GLU A 70 -1.76 6.77 5.34
N LYS A 71 -2.16 6.28 6.52
CA LYS A 71 -1.58 5.07 7.14
C LYS A 71 -1.75 3.77 6.35
N GLN A 72 -2.69 3.72 5.39
CA GLN A 72 -2.90 2.53 4.55
C GLN A 72 -2.16 2.61 3.21
N THR A 73 -1.76 3.80 2.77
CA THR A 73 -0.98 4.02 1.54
C THR A 73 0.51 4.14 1.84
N ASP A 74 0.91 4.74 2.96
CA ASP A 74 2.32 4.91 3.32
C ASP A 74 3.08 3.59 3.54
N ILE A 75 2.49 2.60 4.25
CA ILE A 75 3.25 1.39 4.63
C ILE A 75 3.48 0.45 3.44
N THR A 76 2.51 0.34 2.53
CA THR A 76 2.63 -0.58 1.38
C THR A 76 3.52 0.01 0.29
N GLU A 77 3.38 1.31 0.01
CA GLU A 77 4.20 1.99 -1.00
C GLU A 77 5.66 2.14 -0.53
N GLU A 78 5.90 2.44 0.75
CA GLU A 78 7.27 2.52 1.29
C GLU A 78 7.96 1.16 1.24
N GLN A 79 7.27 0.07 1.62
CA GLN A 79 7.82 -1.28 1.54
C GLN A 79 8.10 -1.70 0.09
N GLU A 80 7.23 -1.35 -0.86
CA GLU A 80 7.44 -1.63 -2.29
C GLU A 80 8.59 -0.81 -2.89
N ILE A 81 8.82 0.41 -2.39
CA ILE A 81 9.97 1.25 -2.76
C ILE A 81 11.25 0.66 -2.20
N ASP A 82 11.25 0.28 -0.92
CA ASP A 82 12.41 -0.30 -0.24
C ASP A 82 12.84 -1.62 -0.89
N GLN A 83 11.89 -2.53 -1.13
CA GLN A 83 12.14 -3.80 -1.84
C GLN A 83 12.70 -3.54 -3.25
N PHE A 84 12.14 -2.59 -3.99
CA PHE A 84 12.64 -2.27 -5.33
C PHE A 84 14.05 -1.66 -5.32
N CYS A 85 14.36 -0.79 -4.37
CA CYS A 85 15.71 -0.24 -4.22
C CYS A 85 16.72 -1.32 -3.81
N ALA A 86 16.32 -2.26 -2.96
CA ALA A 86 17.16 -3.41 -2.60
C ALA A 86 17.41 -4.32 -3.82
N LEU A 87 16.37 -4.63 -4.60
CA LEU A 87 16.49 -5.38 -5.86
C LEU A 87 17.45 -4.71 -6.86
N LEU A 88 17.28 -3.41 -7.09
CA LEU A 88 18.20 -2.63 -7.92
C LEU A 88 19.64 -2.70 -7.41
N THR A 89 19.84 -2.59 -6.10
CA THR A 89 21.19 -2.61 -5.50
C THR A 89 21.87 -3.98 -5.68
N ILE A 90 21.13 -5.08 -5.49
CA ILE A 90 21.70 -6.43 -5.54
C ILE A 90 21.89 -6.91 -6.99
N PHE A 91 20.89 -6.68 -7.85
CA PHE A 91 20.80 -7.32 -9.17
C PHE A 91 20.87 -6.33 -10.34
N GLY A 92 20.72 -5.03 -10.09
CA GLY A 92 20.67 -3.99 -11.12
C GLY A 92 19.35 -3.97 -11.88
N ILE A 93 19.27 -3.13 -12.91
CA ILE A 93 18.04 -2.91 -13.69
C ILE A 93 17.67 -4.16 -14.50
N GLN A 94 16.48 -4.70 -14.24
CA GLN A 94 15.87 -5.83 -14.97
C GLN A 94 14.42 -5.52 -15.39
N GLU A 95 13.92 -6.24 -16.40
CA GLU A 95 12.51 -6.13 -16.82
C GLU A 95 11.56 -6.75 -15.79
N GLU A 96 11.97 -7.85 -15.15
CA GLU A 96 11.22 -8.57 -14.12
C GLU A 96 12.22 -9.28 -13.20
N TYR A 97 11.94 -9.25 -11.89
CA TYR A 97 12.71 -9.98 -10.88
C TYR A 97 11.96 -11.26 -10.51
N ASP A 98 12.69 -12.35 -10.33
CA ASP A 98 12.11 -13.63 -9.90
C ASP A 98 11.87 -13.71 -8.38
N GLU A 99 11.12 -14.74 -7.94
CA GLU A 99 10.79 -14.92 -6.53
C GLU A 99 12.02 -15.11 -5.62
N GLY A 100 13.13 -15.63 -6.18
CA GLY A 100 14.39 -15.77 -5.47
C GLY A 100 15.04 -14.42 -5.23
N GLU A 101 15.14 -13.60 -6.27
CA GLU A 101 15.67 -12.23 -6.21
C GLU A 101 14.85 -11.37 -5.24
N ILE A 102 13.51 -11.48 -5.26
CA ILE A 102 12.62 -10.78 -4.31
C ILE A 102 12.92 -11.20 -2.86
N ARG A 103 13.13 -12.49 -2.62
CA ARG A 103 13.45 -12.99 -1.28
C ARG A 103 14.80 -12.49 -0.80
N ASP A 104 15.80 -12.45 -1.68
CA ASP A 104 17.15 -12.01 -1.33
C ASP A 104 17.14 -10.49 -1.00
N ALA A 105 16.34 -9.70 -1.71
CA ALA A 105 16.09 -8.29 -1.36
C ALA A 105 15.40 -8.13 0.00
N ASP A 106 14.37 -8.94 0.30
CA ASP A 106 13.71 -8.94 1.60
C ASP A 106 14.66 -9.35 2.73
N GLU A 107 15.59 -10.29 2.47
CA GLU A 107 16.60 -10.75 3.42
C GLU A 107 17.62 -9.65 3.74
N LEU A 108 18.09 -8.91 2.72
CA LEU A 108 18.96 -7.75 2.90
C LEU A 108 18.31 -6.68 3.81
N LEU A 109 17.02 -6.40 3.59
CA LEU A 109 16.27 -5.42 4.39
C LEU A 109 16.01 -5.89 5.83
N ALA A 110 15.74 -7.18 6.01
CA ALA A 110 15.49 -7.77 7.32
C ALA A 110 16.76 -7.94 8.16
N ASN A 111 17.89 -8.25 7.51
CA ASN A 111 19.18 -8.54 8.16
C ASN A 111 20.34 -7.68 7.59
N PRO A 112 20.33 -6.35 7.79
CA PRO A 112 21.37 -5.44 7.27
C PRO A 112 22.81 -5.78 7.65
N ALA A 113 22.99 -6.52 8.74
CA ALA A 113 24.30 -6.89 9.26
C ALA A 113 24.94 -8.07 8.52
N GLU A 114 24.18 -8.83 7.73
CA GLU A 114 24.72 -9.97 6.98
C GLU A 114 25.47 -9.51 5.72
N GLU A 115 24.99 -8.45 5.06
CA GLU A 115 25.62 -7.85 3.88
C GLU A 115 25.75 -6.32 4.03
N PRO A 116 26.63 -5.83 4.94
CA PRO A 116 26.68 -4.42 5.29
C PRO A 116 27.10 -3.51 4.13
N GLU A 117 27.93 -4.00 3.21
CA GLU A 117 28.37 -3.23 2.03
C GLU A 117 27.23 -3.00 1.03
N LEU A 118 26.36 -4.01 0.84
CA LEU A 118 25.19 -3.90 -0.02
C LEU A 118 24.10 -3.06 0.65
N PHE A 119 23.93 -3.21 1.96
CA PHE A 119 22.98 -2.38 2.70
C PHE A 119 23.37 -0.89 2.70
N GLU A 120 24.66 -0.57 2.74
CA GLU A 120 25.15 0.81 2.61
C GLU A 120 24.83 1.40 1.22
N GLN A 121 25.00 0.62 0.15
CA GLN A 121 24.64 1.03 -1.21
C GLN A 121 23.13 1.26 -1.35
N TYR A 122 22.32 0.33 -0.84
CA TYR A 122 20.87 0.47 -0.77
C TYR A 122 20.47 1.75 -0.02
N THR A 123 21.07 1.99 1.15
CA THR A 123 20.78 3.16 1.98
C THR A 123 21.10 4.44 1.22
N HIS A 124 22.23 4.48 0.52
CA HIS A 124 22.63 5.63 -0.29
C HIS A 124 21.62 5.91 -1.41
N LEU A 125 21.22 4.88 -2.16
CA LEU A 125 20.19 5.00 -3.20
C LEU A 125 18.87 5.52 -2.62
N ARG A 126 18.44 4.98 -1.47
CA ARG A 126 17.18 5.34 -0.82
C ARG A 126 17.17 6.78 -0.30
N GLU A 127 18.30 7.26 0.21
CA GLU A 127 18.48 8.66 0.62
C GLU A 127 18.39 9.62 -0.57
N LEU A 128 19.09 9.32 -1.67
CA LEU A 128 19.03 10.12 -2.90
C LEU A 128 17.62 10.17 -3.49
N LEU A 129 16.94 9.01 -3.51
CA LEU A 129 15.56 8.90 -3.96
C LEU A 129 14.62 9.75 -3.11
N SER A 130 14.79 9.74 -1.78
CA SER A 130 13.98 10.54 -0.86
C SER A 130 14.10 12.04 -1.13
N VAL A 131 15.32 12.52 -1.42
CA VAL A 131 15.55 13.93 -1.80
C VAL A 131 14.82 14.26 -3.10
N LYS A 132 14.90 13.40 -4.12
CA LYS A 132 14.23 13.62 -5.41
C LYS A 132 12.71 13.61 -5.30
N ILE A 133 12.16 12.74 -4.46
CA ILE A 133 10.73 12.70 -4.18
C ILE A 133 10.28 14.03 -3.53
N GLN A 134 11.04 14.52 -2.55
CA GLN A 134 10.75 15.80 -1.89
C GLN A 134 10.87 17.01 -2.85
N GLU A 135 11.80 16.97 -3.80
CA GLU A 135 11.98 18.03 -4.82
C GLU A 135 10.82 18.10 -5.84
N ALA A 136 10.04 17.02 -6.01
CA ALA A 136 9.02 16.95 -7.04
C ALA A 136 7.82 17.90 -6.81
N ASP A 137 7.64 18.41 -5.58
CA ASP A 137 6.57 19.34 -5.14
C ASP A 137 5.16 18.96 -5.64
N LYS A 138 4.94 17.67 -5.89
CA LYS A 138 3.71 17.06 -6.38
C LYS A 138 3.59 15.65 -5.80
N ILE A 139 2.36 15.13 -5.77
CA ILE A 139 2.13 13.71 -5.52
C ILE A 139 2.68 12.92 -6.72
N ILE A 140 3.60 12.00 -6.46
CA ILE A 140 4.27 11.14 -7.45
C ILE A 140 3.79 9.71 -7.24
N SER A 141 3.49 9.02 -8.35
CA SER A 141 3.09 7.61 -8.30
C SER A 141 4.27 6.69 -8.01
N LEU A 142 4.00 5.49 -7.50
CA LEU A 142 5.03 4.45 -7.29
C LEU A 142 5.87 4.18 -8.54
N ASN A 143 5.24 4.13 -9.73
CA ASN A 143 5.97 3.91 -10.98
C ASN A 143 6.94 5.06 -11.29
N GLU A 144 6.53 6.32 -11.06
CA GLU A 144 7.43 7.47 -11.19
C GLU A 144 8.58 7.39 -10.18
N VAL A 145 8.32 6.92 -8.95
CA VAL A 145 9.37 6.69 -7.94
C VAL A 145 10.37 5.64 -8.41
N LYS A 146 9.89 4.52 -8.96
CA LYS A 146 10.75 3.45 -9.51
C LYS A 146 11.59 3.95 -10.68
N GLU A 147 11.01 4.73 -11.60
CA GLU A 147 11.76 5.36 -12.70
C GLU A 147 12.85 6.32 -12.20
N ILE A 148 12.57 7.11 -11.14
CA ILE A 148 13.59 7.98 -10.54
C ILE A 148 14.71 7.13 -9.94
N ALA A 149 14.39 6.05 -9.22
CA ALA A 149 15.39 5.17 -8.62
C ALA A 149 16.32 4.54 -9.68
N ILE A 150 15.76 4.05 -10.80
CA ILE A 150 16.54 3.54 -11.94
C ILE A 150 17.54 4.57 -12.47
N ASN A 151 17.13 5.84 -12.56
CA ASN A 151 17.99 6.93 -13.05
C ASN A 151 19.05 7.38 -12.04
N LEU A 152 18.93 6.99 -10.76
CA LEU A 152 19.91 7.32 -9.72
C LEU A 152 20.96 6.22 -9.55
N ASP A 153 20.63 4.98 -9.88
CA ASP A 153 21.51 3.82 -9.82
C ASP A 153 22.46 3.71 -11.04
N GLY A 154 22.06 4.26 -12.20
CA GLY A 154 22.86 4.29 -13.44
C GLY A 154 23.78 5.50 -13.60
#